data_AF-A0A7C5GT85-F1
#
_entry.id   AF-A0A7C5GT85-F1
#
_cell.length_a   1.000
_cell.length_b   1.000
_cell.length_c   1.000
_cell.angle_alpha   90.00
_cell.angle_beta   90.00
_cell.angle_gamma   90.00
#
_symmetry.space_group_name_H-M   'P 1'
#
loop_
_entity.id
_entity.type
_entity.pdbx_description
1 polymer ?
#
loop_
_entity_poly.entity_id
_entity_poly.type
_entity_poly.pdbx_seq_one_letter_code
_entity_poly.pdbx_strand_id
1 'polypeptide(L)'
;EATKLIENEDKNEERSKYTQRYDYKLYIDEEIRWEVLILKHISKVLFINDYRLEQLRHKISFVIKELFGLFSQKDAKRYYPDDFKYMWDTNDCNTDEQKRFRLACDYIAGMTDNFALRLYRRLFSPTNDGLFDIA
;
A
#
# COMPACT_ATOMS: atom_id res chain seq x y z
N GLU A 1 -30.46 -13.95 11.98
CA GLU A 1 -29.39 -13.07 12.47
C GLU A 1 -28.94 -12.23 11.29
N ALA A 2 -28.79 -10.92 11.50
CA ALA A 2 -28.50 -9.92 10.48
C ALA A 2 -27.17 -10.14 9.73
N THR A 3 -26.24 -10.87 10.35
CA THR A 3 -24.98 -11.30 9.74
C THR A 3 -24.67 -12.72 10.21
N LYS A 4 -24.19 -13.56 9.30
CA LYS A 4 -23.71 -14.93 9.60
C LYS A 4 -22.51 -15.28 8.73
N LEU A 5 -21.64 -16.15 9.21
CA LEU A 5 -20.60 -16.75 8.38
C LEU A 5 -21.20 -17.91 7.58
N ILE A 6 -20.98 -17.92 6.27
CA ILE A 6 -21.37 -18.99 5.35
C ILE A 6 -20.09 -19.54 4.74
N GLU A 7 -20.00 -20.85 4.55
CA GLU A 7 -18.88 -21.46 3.83
C GLU A 7 -18.84 -20.95 2.39
N ASN A 8 -17.65 -20.61 1.90
CA ASN A 8 -17.47 -20.26 0.49
C ASN A 8 -17.59 -21.53 -0.36
N GLU A 9 -18.69 -21.63 -1.10
CA GLU A 9 -18.96 -22.71 -2.06
C GLU A 9 -18.06 -22.65 -3.30
N ASP A 10 -17.46 -21.49 -3.58
CA ASP A 10 -16.43 -21.30 -4.60
C ASP A 10 -15.12 -22.02 -4.17
N LYS A 11 -15.07 -23.33 -4.42
CA LYS A 11 -13.86 -24.16 -4.27
C LYS A 11 -12.90 -23.88 -5.43
N ASN A 12 -12.28 -22.70 -5.46
CA ASN A 12 -11.15 -22.46 -6.36
C ASN A 12 -9.94 -23.28 -5.88
N GLU A 13 -9.31 -24.01 -6.80
CA GLU A 13 -8.20 -24.95 -6.55
C GLU A 13 -6.93 -24.29 -5.96
N GLU A 14 -6.86 -22.95 -5.94
CA GLU A 14 -5.73 -22.17 -5.41
C GLU A 14 -5.92 -21.73 -3.95
N ARG A 15 -6.42 -22.60 -3.06
CA ARG A 15 -6.42 -22.29 -1.62
C ARG A 15 -5.02 -22.41 -1.03
N SER A 16 -4.65 -21.47 -0.17
CA SER A 16 -3.45 -21.58 0.67
C SER A 16 -3.57 -22.81 1.56
N LYS A 17 -2.64 -23.77 1.42
CA LYS A 17 -2.57 -24.99 2.26
C LYS A 17 -2.40 -24.69 3.76
N TYR A 18 -2.05 -23.45 4.10
CA TYR A 18 -1.64 -23.07 5.44
C TYR A 18 -2.72 -22.32 6.22
N THR A 19 -3.78 -21.80 5.59
CA THR A 19 -4.77 -20.94 6.27
C THR A 19 -6.19 -21.11 5.75
N GLN A 20 -7.14 -21.33 6.66
CA GLN A 20 -8.59 -21.41 6.39
C GLN A 20 -9.27 -20.02 6.24
N ARG A 21 -8.48 -18.94 6.09
CA ARG A 21 -8.96 -17.55 6.21
C ARG A 21 -9.99 -17.16 5.14
N TYR A 22 -9.98 -17.86 4.00
CA TYR A 22 -10.87 -17.61 2.87
C TYR A 22 -12.02 -18.64 2.77
N ASP A 23 -12.11 -19.54 3.75
CA ASP A 23 -13.09 -20.65 3.73
C ASP A 23 -14.51 -20.17 4.05
N TYR A 24 -14.64 -18.99 4.65
CA TYR A 24 -15.92 -18.41 5.04
C TYR A 24 -16.13 -17.03 4.43
N LYS A 25 -17.37 -16.73 4.08
CA LYS A 25 -17.86 -15.43 3.63
C LYS A 25 -18.87 -14.90 4.62
N LEU A 26 -18.80 -13.59 4.85
CA LEU A 26 -19.83 -12.90 5.61
C LEU A 26 -21.09 -12.77 4.74
N TYR A 27 -22.16 -13.44 5.16
CA TYR A 27 -23.49 -13.16 4.68
C TYR A 27 -24.02 -11.93 5.40
N ILE A 28 -24.49 -10.97 4.61
CA ILE A 28 -25.09 -9.73 5.07
C ILE A 28 -26.50 -9.74 4.48
N ASP A 29 -27.48 -9.50 5.36
CA ASP A 29 -28.87 -9.37 4.95
C ASP A 29 -29.03 -8.32 3.84
N GLU A 30 -29.99 -8.55 2.93
CA GLU A 30 -30.15 -7.72 1.75
C GLU A 30 -30.51 -6.27 2.10
N GLU A 31 -31.35 -6.05 3.13
CA GLU A 31 -31.74 -4.70 3.57
C GLU A 31 -30.53 -3.91 4.08
N ILE A 32 -29.71 -4.53 4.93
CA ILE A 32 -28.49 -3.92 5.48
C ILE A 32 -27.48 -3.65 4.36
N ARG A 33 -27.37 -4.57 3.41
CA ARG A 33 -26.50 -4.39 2.25
C ARG A 33 -26.92 -3.16 1.44
N TRP A 34 -28.22 -2.97 1.21
CA TRP A 34 -28.75 -1.80 0.52
C TRP A 34 -28.48 -0.51 1.28
N GLU A 35 -28.68 -0.50 2.60
CA GLU A 35 -28.37 0.65 3.45
C GLU A 35 -26.89 1.05 3.35
N VAL A 36 -25.97 0.09 3.50
CA VAL A 36 -24.53 0.33 3.37
C VAL A 36 -24.16 0.84 1.97
N LEU A 37 -24.80 0.33 0.91
CA LEU A 37 -24.55 0.80 -0.45
C LEU A 37 -25.00 2.24 -0.67
N ILE A 38 -26.16 2.62 -0.14
CA ILE A 38 -26.66 4.00 -0.19
C ILE A 38 -25.71 4.93 0.56
N LEU A 39 -25.28 4.56 1.77
CA LEU A 39 -24.32 5.35 2.56
C LEU A 39 -22.98 5.52 1.85
N LYS A 40 -22.45 4.45 1.23
CA LYS A 40 -21.23 4.51 0.40
C LYS A 40 -21.41 5.44 -0.79
N HIS A 41 -22.57 5.41 -1.44
CA HIS A 41 -22.86 6.28 -2.59
C HIS A 41 -22.91 7.74 -2.17
N ILE A 42 -23.64 8.07 -1.11
CA ILE A 42 -23.72 9.42 -0.55
C ILE A 42 -22.31 9.90 -0.15
N SER A 43 -21.54 9.09 0.56
CA SER A 43 -20.16 9.42 0.93
C SER A 43 -19.28 9.69 -0.28
N LYS A 44 -19.46 8.95 -1.37
CA LYS A 44 -18.70 9.14 -2.60
C LYS A 44 -19.01 10.48 -3.25
N VAL A 45 -20.29 10.80 -3.39
CA VAL A 45 -20.74 12.04 -4.04
C VAL A 45 -20.36 13.27 -3.22
N LEU A 46 -20.52 13.23 -1.89
CA LEU A 46 -20.31 14.38 -1.03
C LEU A 46 -18.84 14.62 -0.66
N PHE A 47 -18.06 13.56 -0.43
CA PHE A 47 -16.69 13.68 0.10
C PHE A 47 -15.62 13.18 -0.84
N ILE A 48 -15.81 11.99 -1.45
CA ILE A 48 -14.73 11.35 -2.23
C ILE A 48 -14.48 12.12 -3.52
N ASN A 49 -15.52 12.62 -4.17
CA ASN A 49 -15.43 13.36 -5.42
C ASN A 49 -15.07 14.85 -5.23
N ASP A 50 -14.73 15.29 -4.01
CA ASP A 50 -14.32 16.68 -3.75
C ASP A 50 -13.00 17.01 -4.45
N TYR A 51 -12.94 18.19 -5.08
CA TYR A 51 -11.78 18.65 -5.83
C TYR A 51 -10.50 18.74 -4.99
N ARG A 52 -10.59 19.16 -3.72
CA ARG A 52 -9.41 19.25 -2.83
C ARG A 52 -8.86 17.86 -2.53
N LEU A 53 -9.75 16.89 -2.40
CA LEU A 53 -9.35 15.49 -2.19
C LEU A 53 -8.69 14.90 -3.44
N GLU A 54 -9.14 15.26 -4.65
CA GLU A 54 -8.45 14.89 -5.89
C GLU A 54 -7.04 15.48 -5.97
N GLN A 55 -6.88 16.77 -5.63
CA GLN A 55 -5.54 17.38 -5.56
C GLN A 55 -4.64 16.66 -4.56
N LEU A 56 -5.18 16.29 -3.40
CA LEU A 56 -4.44 15.54 -2.39
C LEU A 56 -4.05 14.14 -2.92
N ARG A 57 -4.97 13.42 -3.56
CA ARG A 57 -4.68 12.12 -4.22
C ARG A 57 -3.57 12.26 -5.25
N HIS A 58 -3.62 13.29 -6.09
CA HIS A 58 -2.58 13.52 -7.09
C HIS A 58 -1.21 13.71 -6.44
N LYS A 59 -1.13 14.52 -5.38
CA LYS A 59 0.12 14.73 -4.61
C LYS A 59 0.64 13.44 -3.99
N ILE A 60 -0.22 12.66 -3.34
CA ILE A 60 0.17 11.37 -2.74
C ILE A 60 0.65 10.40 -3.82
N SER A 61 -0.10 10.29 -4.92
CA SER A 61 0.28 9.44 -6.06
C SER A 61 1.65 9.82 -6.62
N PHE A 62 1.93 11.12 -6.72
CA PHE A 62 3.23 11.62 -7.14
C PHE A 62 4.35 11.20 -6.18
N VAL A 63 4.18 11.42 -4.88
CA VAL A 63 5.16 11.01 -3.85
C VAL A 63 5.47 9.52 -3.93
N ILE A 64 4.44 8.66 -4.02
CA ILE A 64 4.61 7.22 -4.10
C ILE A 64 5.32 6.80 -5.40
N LYS A 65 5.01 7.43 -6.53
CA LYS A 65 5.69 7.16 -7.81
C LYS A 65 7.18 7.50 -7.76
N GLU A 66 7.54 8.64 -7.18
CA GLU A 66 8.94 9.06 -7.05
C GLU A 66 9.71 8.13 -6.09
N LEU A 67 9.14 7.81 -4.94
CA LEU A 67 9.75 6.85 -3.99
C LEU A 67 9.92 5.48 -4.66
N PHE A 68 8.88 4.95 -5.31
CA PHE A 68 8.96 3.68 -6.02
C PHE A 68 10.00 3.73 -7.14
N GLY A 69 10.07 4.83 -7.89
CA GLY A 69 11.04 5.07 -8.94
C GLY A 69 12.48 4.98 -8.43
N LEU A 70 12.77 5.54 -7.25
CA LEU A 70 14.08 5.44 -6.61
C LEU A 70 14.36 4.04 -6.05
N PHE A 71 13.44 3.49 -5.26
CA PHE A 71 13.64 2.21 -4.57
C PHE A 71 13.68 0.99 -5.52
N SER A 72 13.19 1.16 -6.75
CA SER A 72 13.21 0.14 -7.79
C SER A 72 14.49 0.13 -8.64
N GLN A 73 15.42 1.08 -8.43
CA GLN A 73 16.67 1.16 -9.20
C GLN A 73 17.67 0.07 -8.80
N LYS A 74 18.55 -0.33 -9.72
CA LYS A 74 19.55 -1.39 -9.47
C LYS A 74 20.49 -1.08 -8.30
N ASP A 75 20.71 0.19 -8.03
CA ASP A 75 21.62 0.72 -7.01
C ASP A 75 20.87 1.27 -5.79
N ALA A 76 19.57 0.98 -5.69
CA ALA A 76 18.68 1.45 -4.62
C ALA A 76 19.04 0.94 -3.23
N LYS A 77 19.80 -0.17 -3.14
CA LYS A 77 20.23 -0.78 -1.87
C LYS A 77 20.78 0.23 -0.86
N ARG A 78 21.51 1.26 -1.32
CA ARG A 78 22.11 2.28 -0.43
C ARG A 78 21.09 3.18 0.29
N TYR A 79 19.86 3.28 -0.24
CA TYR A 79 18.81 4.13 0.31
C TYR A 79 17.90 3.41 1.30
N TYR A 80 18.00 2.08 1.39
CA TYR A 80 17.24 1.28 2.34
C TYR A 80 17.85 1.35 3.75
N PRO A 81 17.04 1.14 4.81
CA PRO A 81 17.56 0.81 6.13
C PRO A 81 18.17 -0.61 6.16
N ASP A 82 18.90 -0.94 7.22
CA ASP A 82 19.79 -2.11 7.23
C ASP A 82 19.07 -3.47 7.19
N ASP A 83 17.88 -3.55 7.77
CA ASP A 83 16.96 -4.68 7.66
C ASP A 83 16.54 -4.95 6.20
N PHE A 84 16.19 -3.89 5.46
CA PHE A 84 15.85 -4.02 4.04
C PHE A 84 17.07 -4.25 3.14
N LYS A 85 18.26 -3.75 3.52
CA LYS A 85 19.52 -4.12 2.83
C LYS A 85 19.82 -5.60 2.97
N TYR A 86 19.58 -6.19 4.15
CA TYR A 86 19.71 -7.63 4.34
C TYR A 86 18.72 -8.39 3.45
N MET A 87 17.45 -7.99 3.43
CA MET A 87 16.42 -8.59 2.58
C MET A 87 16.74 -8.47 1.08
N TRP A 88 17.36 -7.37 0.66
CA TRP A 88 17.84 -7.18 -0.71
C TRP A 88 18.86 -8.25 -1.10
N ASP A 89 19.81 -8.55 -0.21
CA ASP A 89 20.85 -9.55 -0.45
C ASP A 89 20.30 -10.97 -0.43
N THR A 90 19.41 -11.28 0.52
CA THR A 90 18.81 -12.63 0.60
C THR A 90 17.85 -12.94 -0.54
N ASN A 91 17.23 -11.91 -1.12
CA ASN A 91 16.25 -12.07 -2.19
C ASN A 91 16.84 -11.84 -3.59
N ASP A 92 18.16 -11.86 -3.78
CA ASP A 92 18.81 -11.73 -5.10
C ASP A 92 18.34 -10.49 -5.92
N CYS A 93 18.00 -9.38 -5.25
CA CYS A 93 17.42 -8.18 -5.90
C CYS A 93 18.38 -7.50 -6.90
N ASN A 94 19.66 -7.85 -6.86
CA ASN A 94 20.67 -7.41 -7.84
C ASN A 94 20.44 -8.02 -9.22
N THR A 95 19.99 -9.28 -9.27
CA THR A 95 19.83 -10.04 -10.51
C THR A 95 18.37 -10.16 -10.94
N ASP A 96 17.45 -10.18 -9.98
CA ASP A 96 16.01 -10.33 -10.23
C ASP A 96 15.26 -9.00 -10.03
N GLU A 97 14.75 -8.47 -11.14
CA GLU A 97 13.97 -7.24 -11.15
C GLU A 97 12.61 -7.38 -10.43
N GLN A 98 11.94 -8.52 -10.56
CA GLN A 98 10.63 -8.71 -9.92
C GLN A 98 10.77 -8.73 -8.39
N LYS A 99 11.81 -9.40 -7.89
CA LYS A 99 12.11 -9.41 -6.45
C LYS A 99 12.50 -8.02 -5.95
N ARG A 100 13.26 -7.25 -6.74
CA ARG A 100 13.57 -5.84 -6.43
C ARG A 100 12.31 -4.99 -6.34
N PHE A 101 11.41 -5.07 -7.31
CA PHE A 101 10.15 -4.33 -7.30
C PHE A 101 9.25 -4.74 -6.13
N ARG A 102 9.22 -6.05 -5.80
CA ARG A 102 8.49 -6.55 -4.63
C ARG A 102 9.03 -5.92 -3.35
N LEU A 103 10.35 -5.91 -3.15
CA LEU A 103 10.96 -5.32 -1.97
C LEU A 103 10.68 -3.81 -1.87
N ALA A 104 10.67 -3.08 -2.99
CA ALA A 104 10.26 -1.68 -3.03
C ALA A 104 8.79 -1.49 -2.63
N CYS A 105 7.88 -2.33 -3.12
CA CYS A 105 6.47 -2.32 -2.72
C CYS A 105 6.31 -2.58 -1.22
N ASP A 106 6.99 -3.60 -0.68
CA ASP A 106 6.87 -3.98 0.72
C ASP A 106 7.39 -2.87 1.65
N TYR A 107 8.51 -2.23 1.26
CA TYR A 107 9.06 -1.10 2.01
C TYR A 107 8.11 0.10 2.01
N ILE A 108 7.57 0.49 0.84
CA ILE A 108 6.68 1.64 0.70
C ILE A 108 5.34 1.38 1.40
N ALA A 109 4.77 0.18 1.27
CA ALA A 109 3.52 -0.20 1.93
C ALA A 109 3.65 -0.27 3.46
N GLY A 110 4.87 -0.49 3.98
CA GLY A 110 5.18 -0.46 5.41
C GLY A 110 5.29 0.95 6.00
N MET A 111 5.27 2.01 5.18
CA MET A 111 5.40 3.39 5.65
C MET A 111 4.08 3.95 6.19
N THR A 112 4.16 4.88 7.14
CA THR A 112 3.05 5.80 7.43
C THR A 112 3.12 7.02 6.52
N ASP A 113 1.99 7.70 6.29
CA ASP A 113 1.93 8.90 5.44
C ASP A 113 2.98 9.96 5.84
N ASN A 114 3.13 10.21 7.14
CA ASN A 114 4.09 11.20 7.65
C ASN A 114 5.53 10.76 7.36
N PHE A 115 5.86 9.48 7.55
CA PHE A 115 7.19 8.96 7.24
C PHE A 115 7.48 9.07 5.74
N ALA A 116 6.55 8.65 4.87
CA ALA A 116 6.71 8.72 3.42
C ALA A 116 6.95 10.16 2.94
N LEU A 117 6.18 11.13 3.46
CA LEU A 117 6.35 12.54 3.13
C LEU A 117 7.69 13.11 3.62
N ARG A 118 8.13 12.77 4.82
CA ARG A 118 9.44 13.18 5.34
C ARG A 118 10.58 12.61 4.51
N LEU A 119 10.52 11.31 4.20
CA LEU A 119 11.51 10.63 3.38
C LEU A 119 11.57 11.22 1.97
N TYR A 120 10.41 11.46 1.35
CA TYR A 120 10.31 12.13 0.05
C TYR A 120 10.97 13.51 0.06
N ARG A 121 10.68 14.34 1.06
CA ARG A 121 11.32 15.66 1.20
C ARG A 121 12.84 15.53 1.34
N ARG A 122 13.32 14.61 2.17
CA ARG A 122 14.75 14.36 2.38
C ARG A 122 15.48 13.94 1.10
N LEU A 123 14.83 13.13 0.26
CA LEU A 123 15.44 12.57 -0.94
C LEU A 123 15.35 13.47 -2.17
N PHE A 124 14.26 14.24 -2.31
CA PHE A 124 13.94 14.94 -3.55
C PHE A 124 13.83 16.47 -3.42
N SER A 125 13.73 17.03 -2.20
CA SER A 125 13.64 18.49 -2.03
C SER A 125 15.03 19.12 -1.85
N PRO A 126 15.39 20.15 -2.64
CA PRO A 126 16.66 20.86 -2.50
C PRO A 126 16.67 21.88 -1.35
N THR A 127 15.53 22.09 -0.69
CA THR A 127 15.38 23.07 0.40
C THR A 127 16.03 22.56 1.70
N ASN A 128 16.70 23.46 2.42
CA ASN A 128 17.52 23.21 3.63
C ASN A 128 16.85 22.42 4.77
N ASP A 129 15.52 22.26 4.78
CA ASP A 129 14.79 21.51 5.80
C ASP A 129 15.09 20.00 5.81
N GLY A 130 15.65 19.46 4.72
CA GLY A 130 16.03 18.04 4.62
C GLY A 130 17.53 17.75 4.77
N LEU A 131 18.38 18.77 4.67
CA LEU A 131 19.85 18.61 4.56
C LEU A 131 20.52 18.37 5.93
N PHE A 132 19.95 18.90 7.01
CA PHE A 132 20.51 18.84 8.37
C PHE A 132 19.80 17.86 9.30
N ASP A 133 18.83 17.11 8.78
CA ASP A 133 18.00 16.16 9.54
C ASP A 133 18.66 14.76 9.65
N ILE A 134 20.00 14.76 9.70
CA ILE A 134 20.88 13.60 9.90
C ILE A 134 21.52 13.75 11.28
N ALA A 135 20.71 13.58 12.32
CA ALA A 135 21.15 13.50 13.70
C ALA A 135 20.60 12.22 14.33
#